data_AF-A0A7X6ZB95-F1
#
_entry.id   AF-A0A7X6ZB95-F1
#
_cell.length_a   1.000
_cell.length_b   1.000
_cell.length_c   1.000
_cell.angle_alpha   90.00
_cell.angle_beta   90.00
_cell.angle_gamma   90.00
#
_symmetry.space_group_name_H-M   'P 1'
#
loop_
_entity.id
_entity.type
_entity.pdbx_description
1 polymer ?
#
loop_
_entity_poly.entity_id
_entity_poly.type
_entity_poly.pdbx_seq_one_letter_code
_entity_poly.pdbx_strand_id
1 'polypeptide(L)'
;MAFAALAASILTYGRVSAWLKLTILPAVIIVLGAFFFLTAGQSTGIATVGATASTSAPASSVADSAAAGSEASGAAAGGISGLLANLMDLPWLWTGGAGTWGLGWLDTPLPVSVWVLMIGVLIAMVFWGLQASGTRKSIVLVLALIALAVLPLYILWGKNLRVGEWVQPRYLLPLLLIFVGVALYGFAKDHLGISRLQAAVVFAAVAVSNSLALHNNMRRYISGLGDAGFNLNTNIEWWWNMPISPMLVWMGGSAAFALMLVGLWLWLYPKGERPGLRTSQEPAASLGGAGI
;
A
#
# COMPACT_ATOMS: atom_id res chain seq x y z
N MET A 1 12.98 -3.48 -4.75
CA MET A 1 14.22 -2.70 -4.94
C MET A 1 14.34 -2.08 -6.33
N ALA A 2 14.26 -2.85 -7.42
CA ALA A 2 14.34 -2.31 -8.79
C ALA A 2 13.33 -1.19 -9.12
N PHE A 3 12.07 -1.33 -8.68
CA PHE A 3 11.05 -0.29 -8.90
C PHE A 3 11.35 1.03 -8.17
N ALA A 4 11.81 0.97 -6.91
CA ALA A 4 12.18 2.16 -6.14
C ALA A 4 13.37 2.90 -6.77
N ALA A 5 14.36 2.14 -7.26
CA ALA A 5 15.51 2.67 -7.99
C ALA A 5 15.08 3.40 -9.29
N LEU A 6 14.16 2.80 -10.06
CA LEU A 6 13.59 3.41 -11.25
C LEU A 6 12.82 4.70 -10.92
N ALA A 7 11.95 4.65 -9.92
CA ALA A 7 11.19 5.80 -9.45
C ALA A 7 12.11 6.97 -9.04
N ALA A 8 13.13 6.70 -8.22
CA ALA A 8 14.11 7.70 -7.80
C ALA A 8 14.87 8.30 -9.00
N SER A 9 15.26 7.47 -9.96
CA SER A 9 15.96 7.91 -11.17
C SER A 9 15.12 8.90 -12.00
N ILE A 10 13.84 8.57 -12.23
CA ILE A 10 12.92 9.43 -13.00
C ILE A 10 12.65 10.74 -12.25
N LEU A 11 12.41 10.68 -10.94
CA LEU A 11 12.11 11.87 -10.14
C LEU A 11 13.29 12.84 -10.05
N THR A 12 14.50 12.32 -9.91
CA THR A 12 15.72 13.12 -9.73
C THR A 12 16.39 13.56 -11.03
N TYR A 13 15.82 13.23 -12.20
CA TYR A 13 16.43 13.50 -13.50
C TYR A 13 16.97 14.93 -13.64
N GLY A 14 18.29 15.06 -13.69
CA GLY A 14 19.01 16.31 -13.93
C GLY A 14 19.84 16.20 -15.19
N ARG A 15 19.81 17.23 -16.05
CA ARG A 15 20.58 17.29 -17.30
C ARG A 15 22.06 17.62 -17.04
N VAL A 16 22.65 17.00 -16.01
CA VAL A 16 24.01 17.23 -15.49
C VAL A 16 24.74 15.91 -15.33
N SER A 17 26.03 15.89 -15.65
CA SER A 17 26.88 14.69 -15.60
C SER A 17 26.95 14.04 -14.21
N ALA A 18 26.74 14.82 -13.14
CA ALA A 18 26.61 14.34 -11.77
C ALA A 18 25.40 13.40 -11.58
N TRP A 19 24.27 13.71 -12.22
CA TRP A 19 23.09 12.85 -12.19
C TRP A 19 23.39 11.49 -12.84
N LEU A 20 24.08 11.51 -14.00
CA LEU A 20 24.45 10.29 -14.71
C LEU A 20 25.24 9.33 -13.82
N LYS A 21 26.22 9.84 -13.06
CA LYS A 21 27.03 9.06 -12.11
C LYS A 21 26.21 8.48 -10.96
N LEU A 22 25.22 9.22 -10.45
CA LEU A 22 24.30 8.77 -9.39
C LEU A 22 23.32 7.68 -9.87
N THR A 23 22.96 7.66 -11.16
CA THR A 23 22.07 6.64 -11.73
C THR A 23 22.73 5.30 -12.07
N ILE A 24 24.06 5.23 -12.12
CA ILE A 24 24.77 3.98 -12.49
C ILE A 24 24.43 2.86 -11.50
N LEU A 25 24.48 3.15 -10.19
CA LEU A 25 24.20 2.16 -9.14
C LEU A 25 22.77 1.59 -9.20
N PRO A 26 21.69 2.41 -9.26
CA PRO A 26 20.34 1.88 -9.44
C PRO A 26 20.15 1.15 -10.77
N ALA A 27 20.77 1.61 -11.87
CA ALA A 27 20.70 0.91 -13.15
C ALA A 27 21.36 -0.48 -13.10
N VAL A 28 22.54 -0.59 -12.49
CA VAL A 28 23.25 -1.87 -12.27
C VAL A 28 22.40 -2.82 -11.42
N ILE A 29 21.75 -2.32 -10.36
CA ILE A 29 20.85 -3.14 -9.53
C ILE A 29 19.64 -3.65 -10.33
N ILE A 30 19.05 -2.81 -11.19
CA ILE A 30 17.93 -3.22 -12.05
C ILE A 30 18.38 -4.30 -13.04
N VAL A 31 19.53 -4.11 -13.70
CA VAL A 31 20.07 -5.06 -14.68
C VAL A 31 20.43 -6.38 -14.00
N LEU A 32 21.12 -6.36 -12.86
CA LEU A 32 21.44 -7.57 -12.09
C LEU A 32 20.16 -8.28 -11.63
N GLY A 33 19.18 -7.53 -11.12
CA GLY A 33 17.89 -8.09 -10.72
C GLY A 33 17.15 -8.77 -11.88
N ALA A 34 17.13 -8.14 -13.06
CA ALA A 34 16.55 -8.72 -14.27
C ALA A 34 17.30 -9.98 -14.71
N PHE A 35 18.64 -9.93 -14.71
CA PHE A 35 19.47 -11.08 -15.06
C PHE A 35 19.19 -12.28 -14.14
N PHE A 36 19.19 -12.09 -12.82
CA PHE A 36 18.88 -13.17 -11.87
C PHE A 36 17.44 -13.67 -12.01
N PHE A 37 16.48 -12.78 -12.22
CA PHE A 37 15.08 -13.18 -12.42
C PHE A 37 14.90 -14.06 -13.67
N LEU A 38 15.53 -13.67 -14.78
CA LEU A 38 15.45 -14.39 -16.05
C LEU A 38 16.23 -15.71 -16.02
N THR A 39 17.37 -15.77 -15.33
CA THR A 39 18.22 -16.96 -15.24
C THR A 39 17.74 -17.98 -14.21
N ALA A 40 16.99 -17.56 -13.19
CA ALA A 40 16.45 -18.45 -12.16
C ALA A 40 15.27 -19.34 -12.62
N GLY A 41 14.82 -19.25 -13.89
CA GLY A 41 13.73 -20.06 -14.43
C GLY A 41 12.34 -19.76 -13.85
N GLN A 42 12.20 -18.70 -13.05
CA GLN A 42 10.94 -18.28 -12.42
C GLN A 42 9.93 -17.71 -13.44
N SER A 43 10.38 -17.31 -14.63
CA SER A 43 9.54 -16.76 -15.70
C SER A 43 8.87 -17.84 -16.57
N THR A 44 9.52 -18.98 -16.77
CA THR A 44 9.10 -20.02 -17.74
C THR A 44 7.91 -20.87 -17.25
N GLY A 45 7.73 -21.00 -15.93
CA GLY A 45 6.64 -21.79 -15.33
C GLY A 45 5.34 -21.02 -15.07
N ILE A 46 5.36 -19.68 -15.14
CA ILE A 46 4.19 -18.85 -14.83
C ILE A 46 3.43 -18.49 -16.13
N ALA A 47 4.08 -18.08 -17.21
CA ALA A 47 3.36 -17.62 -18.41
C ALA A 47 2.77 -18.73 -19.30
N THR A 48 3.26 -19.97 -19.21
CA THR A 48 2.97 -21.06 -20.16
C THR A 48 1.69 -21.85 -19.85
N VAL A 49 1.24 -21.83 -18.59
CA VAL A 49 0.05 -22.60 -18.15
C VAL A 49 -1.26 -21.83 -18.40
N GLY A 50 -1.23 -20.50 -18.35
CA GLY A 50 -2.42 -19.66 -18.61
C GLY A 50 -2.84 -19.58 -20.10
N ALA A 51 -1.89 -19.70 -21.02
CA ALA A 51 -2.12 -19.61 -22.47
C ALA A 51 -2.63 -20.93 -23.09
N THR A 52 -2.33 -22.07 -22.48
CA THR A 52 -2.79 -23.39 -22.94
C THR A 52 -4.18 -23.75 -22.41
N ALA A 53 -4.63 -23.10 -21.33
CA ALA A 53 -5.99 -23.28 -20.80
C ALA A 53 -7.09 -22.71 -21.72
N SER A 54 -6.76 -21.78 -22.64
CA SER A 54 -7.72 -21.20 -23.59
C SER A 54 -8.05 -22.11 -24.79
N THR A 55 -7.40 -23.28 -24.94
CA THR A 55 -7.60 -24.16 -26.11
C THR A 55 -8.20 -25.54 -25.77
N SER A 56 -8.54 -25.81 -24.52
CA SER A 56 -9.15 -27.08 -24.11
C SER A 56 -10.34 -26.86 -23.18
N ALA A 57 -11.51 -26.61 -23.78
CA ALA A 57 -12.78 -26.85 -23.11
C ALA A 57 -13.19 -28.32 -23.35
N PRO A 58 -13.22 -29.20 -22.34
CA PRO A 58 -13.97 -30.44 -22.45
C PRO A 58 -15.44 -30.13 -22.11
N ALA A 59 -16.31 -30.24 -23.11
CA ALA A 59 -17.73 -30.34 -22.87
C ALA A 59 -18.02 -31.66 -22.14
N SER A 60 -18.57 -31.60 -20.92
CA SER A 60 -19.36 -32.71 -20.39
C SER A 60 -20.43 -32.20 -19.43
N SER A 61 -21.67 -32.49 -19.80
CA SER A 61 -22.91 -32.24 -19.12
C SER A 61 -23.18 -33.30 -18.06
N VAL A 62 -23.53 -32.91 -16.83
CA VAL A 62 -24.52 -33.60 -16.00
C VAL A 62 -25.24 -32.57 -15.14
N ALA A 63 -26.56 -32.48 -15.32
CA ALA A 63 -27.47 -31.81 -14.41
C ALA A 63 -27.89 -32.77 -13.30
N ASP A 64 -27.91 -32.35 -12.03
CA ASP A 64 -29.11 -32.39 -11.17
C ASP A 64 -28.87 -31.74 -9.78
N SER A 65 -29.94 -31.08 -9.30
CA SER A 65 -30.35 -30.80 -7.91
C SER A 65 -29.76 -29.61 -7.13
N ALA A 66 -30.67 -28.99 -6.39
CA ALA A 66 -30.63 -27.65 -5.84
C ALA A 66 -30.40 -27.62 -4.32
N ALA A 67 -29.64 -26.62 -3.84
CA ALA A 67 -29.83 -25.99 -2.52
C ALA A 67 -29.05 -24.65 -2.48
N ALA A 68 -29.67 -23.64 -1.89
CA ALA A 68 -29.21 -22.25 -1.87
C ALA A 68 -28.00 -22.02 -0.95
N GLY A 69 -27.04 -21.25 -1.45
CA GLY A 69 -25.86 -20.75 -0.75
C GLY A 69 -24.81 -20.43 -1.79
N SER A 70 -24.54 -19.16 -2.06
CA SER A 70 -23.65 -18.69 -3.11
C SER A 70 -22.18 -19.03 -2.81
N GLU A 71 -21.81 -20.28 -2.99
CA GLU A 71 -20.44 -20.69 -3.23
C GLU A 71 -20.16 -20.41 -4.71
N ALA A 72 -19.44 -19.32 -4.99
CA ALA A 72 -18.92 -19.05 -6.32
C ALA A 72 -17.91 -20.15 -6.66
N SER A 73 -18.45 -21.22 -7.23
CA SER A 73 -17.82 -22.37 -7.82
C SER A 73 -16.43 -22.09 -8.36
N GLY A 74 -15.46 -22.87 -7.88
CA GLY A 74 -14.13 -23.04 -8.44
C GLY A 74 -14.15 -23.67 -9.84
N ALA A 75 -14.73 -22.98 -10.80
CA ALA A 75 -14.41 -23.19 -12.20
C ALA A 75 -13.15 -22.37 -12.48
N ALA A 76 -12.04 -23.07 -12.73
CA ALA A 76 -10.80 -22.49 -13.22
C ALA A 76 -11.15 -21.52 -14.37
N ALA A 77 -11.13 -20.23 -14.11
CA ALA A 77 -11.39 -19.21 -15.11
C ALA A 77 -10.10 -19.06 -15.94
N GLY A 78 -9.72 -20.14 -16.62
CA GLY A 78 -8.59 -20.16 -17.52
C GLY A 78 -8.86 -19.23 -18.69
N GLY A 79 -7.87 -18.38 -19.01
CA GLY A 79 -7.97 -17.43 -20.12
C GLY A 79 -8.44 -16.04 -19.72
N ILE A 80 -9.06 -15.33 -20.67
CA ILE A 80 -9.35 -13.89 -20.58
C ILE A 80 -10.44 -13.59 -19.54
N SER A 81 -11.43 -14.48 -19.36
CA SER A 81 -12.51 -14.29 -18.39
C SER A 81 -12.01 -14.24 -16.96
N GLY A 82 -11.08 -15.12 -16.56
CA GLY A 82 -10.48 -15.09 -15.23
C GLY A 82 -9.51 -13.92 -15.05
N LEU A 83 -8.82 -13.50 -16.11
CA LEU A 83 -8.03 -12.27 -16.06
C LEU A 83 -8.92 -11.05 -15.79
N LEU A 84 -10.06 -10.93 -16.46
CA LEU A 84 -11.02 -9.84 -16.25
C LEU A 84 -11.66 -9.89 -14.85
N ALA A 85 -12.02 -11.07 -14.37
CA ALA A 85 -12.53 -11.24 -13.00
C ALA A 85 -11.47 -10.80 -11.97
N ASN A 86 -10.23 -11.27 -12.11
CA ASN A 86 -9.14 -10.86 -11.23
C ASN A 86 -8.83 -9.36 -11.32
N LEU A 87 -8.96 -8.75 -12.50
CA LEU A 87 -8.81 -7.31 -12.69
C LEU A 87 -9.88 -6.53 -11.90
N MET A 88 -11.13 -7.02 -11.90
CA MET A 88 -12.21 -6.44 -11.11
C MET A 88 -12.03 -6.65 -9.59
N ASP A 89 -11.41 -7.76 -9.20
CA ASP A 89 -11.15 -8.10 -7.80
C ASP A 89 -9.87 -7.42 -7.23
N LEU A 90 -9.05 -6.77 -8.08
CA LEU A 90 -7.82 -6.09 -7.65
C LEU A 90 -8.00 -5.05 -6.53
N PRO A 91 -9.04 -4.18 -6.54
CA PRO A 91 -9.25 -3.24 -5.45
C PRO A 91 -9.35 -3.95 -4.10
N TRP A 92 -9.98 -5.11 -4.03
CA TRP A 92 -10.08 -5.91 -2.80
C TRP A 92 -8.71 -6.45 -2.35
N LEU A 93 -7.83 -6.79 -3.29
CA LEU A 93 -6.44 -7.16 -2.98
C LEU A 93 -5.63 -5.97 -2.44
N TRP A 94 -5.81 -4.78 -3.01
CA TRP A 94 -5.11 -3.58 -2.55
C TRP A 94 -5.58 -3.13 -1.17
N THR A 95 -6.90 -3.11 -0.93
CA THR A 95 -7.47 -2.74 0.38
C THR A 95 -7.15 -3.77 1.47
N GLY A 96 -6.80 -5.00 1.09
CA GLY A 96 -6.35 -6.01 2.05
C GLY A 96 -5.13 -5.56 2.84
N GLY A 97 -4.24 -4.77 2.23
CA GLY A 97 -3.09 -4.15 2.92
C GLY A 97 -3.48 -3.04 3.90
N ALA A 98 -4.67 -2.46 3.73
CA ALA A 98 -5.25 -1.47 4.64
C ALA A 98 -6.09 -2.10 5.77
N GLY A 99 -6.24 -3.43 5.76
CA GLY A 99 -6.88 -4.19 6.83
C GLY A 99 -8.23 -4.82 6.50
N THR A 100 -8.65 -4.85 5.23
CA THR A 100 -9.85 -5.65 4.85
C THR A 100 -9.61 -7.15 4.93
N TRP A 101 -8.35 -7.58 4.98
CA TRP A 101 -7.94 -8.96 5.19
C TRP A 101 -7.31 -9.10 6.58
N GLY A 102 -7.28 -10.33 7.10
CA GLY A 102 -6.67 -10.60 8.40
C GLY A 102 -5.14 -10.43 8.41
N LEU A 103 -4.58 -10.15 9.58
CA LEU A 103 -3.13 -10.18 9.83
C LEU A 103 -2.62 -11.64 9.85
N GLY A 104 -1.30 -11.81 10.00
CA GLY A 104 -0.72 -13.15 10.17
C GLY A 104 -0.95 -14.02 8.94
N TRP A 105 -1.58 -15.20 9.11
CA TRP A 105 -1.98 -16.09 8.02
C TRP A 105 -3.46 -15.85 7.62
N LEU A 106 -3.89 -14.59 7.63
CA LEU A 106 -5.28 -14.15 7.39
C LEU A 106 -6.27 -14.63 8.46
N ASP A 107 -5.76 -15.20 9.55
CA ASP A 107 -6.51 -15.79 10.65
C ASP A 107 -6.84 -14.78 11.76
N THR A 108 -6.31 -13.55 11.65
CA THR A 108 -6.54 -12.47 12.60
C THR A 108 -7.35 -11.36 11.95
N PRO A 109 -8.70 -11.44 11.95
CA PRO A 109 -9.55 -10.45 11.31
C PRO A 109 -9.40 -9.11 12.02
N LEU A 110 -9.42 -8.00 11.28
CA LEU A 110 -9.32 -6.67 11.89
C LEU A 110 -10.70 -6.06 12.13
N PRO A 111 -10.89 -5.29 13.21
CA PRO A 111 -12.11 -4.54 13.44
C PRO A 111 -12.44 -3.61 12.27
N VAL A 112 -13.74 -3.42 11.99
CA VAL A 112 -14.23 -2.61 10.86
C VAL A 112 -13.66 -1.19 10.86
N SER A 113 -13.53 -0.59 12.03
CA SER A 113 -12.97 0.74 12.21
C SER A 113 -11.54 0.85 11.65
N VAL A 114 -10.72 -0.20 11.74
CA VAL A 114 -9.33 -0.16 11.26
C VAL A 114 -9.27 0.07 9.76
N TRP A 115 -9.96 -0.76 8.98
CA TRP A 115 -9.87 -0.66 7.52
C TRP A 115 -10.63 0.54 6.98
N VAL A 116 -11.73 0.98 7.61
CA VAL A 116 -12.42 2.23 7.23
C VAL A 116 -11.48 3.43 7.39
N LEU A 117 -10.81 3.54 8.54
CA LEU A 117 -9.88 4.64 8.81
C LEU A 117 -8.67 4.59 7.87
N MET A 118 -8.05 3.43 7.69
CA MET A 118 -6.85 3.29 6.87
C MET A 118 -7.11 3.50 5.38
N ILE A 119 -8.22 2.97 4.83
CA ILE A 119 -8.62 3.24 3.45
C ILE A 119 -8.91 4.74 3.27
N GLY A 120 -9.61 5.36 4.23
CA GLY A 120 -9.87 6.80 4.22
C GLY A 120 -8.59 7.62 4.19
N VAL A 121 -7.60 7.29 5.02
CA VAL A 121 -6.28 7.94 5.03
C VAL A 121 -5.57 7.73 3.69
N LEU A 122 -5.54 6.51 3.15
CA LEU A 122 -4.88 6.22 1.88
C LEU A 122 -5.49 7.04 0.73
N ILE A 123 -6.81 7.03 0.60
CA ILE A 123 -7.52 7.78 -0.45
C ILE A 123 -7.26 9.28 -0.28
N ALA A 124 -7.41 9.82 0.94
CA ALA A 124 -7.22 11.24 1.21
C ALA A 124 -5.80 11.69 0.87
N MET A 125 -4.78 10.92 1.29
CA MET A 125 -3.38 11.27 1.05
C MET A 125 -2.97 11.15 -0.42
N VAL A 126 -3.44 10.11 -1.12
CA VAL A 126 -3.19 9.98 -2.56
C VAL A 126 -3.88 11.10 -3.33
N PHE A 127 -5.16 11.37 -3.05
CA PHE A 127 -5.91 12.45 -3.69
C PHE A 127 -5.27 13.81 -3.45
N TRP A 128 -4.88 14.10 -2.20
CA TRP A 128 -4.15 15.32 -1.86
C TRP A 128 -2.83 15.43 -2.61
N GLY A 129 -2.08 14.33 -2.67
CA GLY A 129 -0.82 14.25 -3.39
C GLY A 129 -0.92 14.55 -4.88
N LEU A 130 -2.06 14.24 -5.50
CA LEU A 130 -2.29 14.52 -6.92
C LEU A 130 -2.33 16.02 -7.24
N GLN A 131 -2.66 16.89 -6.29
CA GLN A 131 -2.70 18.35 -6.50
C GLN A 131 -1.35 18.92 -6.95
N ALA A 132 -0.24 18.38 -6.46
CA ALA A 132 1.11 18.81 -6.79
C ALA A 132 1.80 17.82 -7.73
N SER A 133 1.19 17.51 -8.87
CA SER A 133 1.71 16.52 -9.83
C SER A 133 2.43 17.16 -11.02
N GLY A 134 3.76 17.07 -11.04
CA GLY A 134 4.54 17.32 -12.25
C GLY A 134 4.49 16.13 -13.21
N THR A 135 4.90 16.32 -14.47
CA THR A 135 4.93 15.27 -15.51
C THR A 135 5.72 14.05 -15.06
N ARG A 136 6.89 14.25 -14.43
CA ARG A 136 7.76 13.16 -13.96
C ARG A 136 7.12 12.34 -12.85
N LYS A 137 6.51 13.02 -11.86
CA LYS A 137 5.77 12.38 -10.78
C LYS A 137 4.58 11.57 -11.32
N SER A 138 3.85 12.14 -12.27
CA SER A 138 2.71 11.48 -12.92
C SER A 138 3.14 10.20 -13.64
N ILE A 139 4.26 10.23 -14.38
CA ILE A 139 4.82 9.03 -15.02
C ILE A 139 5.12 7.94 -13.99
N VAL A 140 5.81 8.28 -12.88
CA VAL A 140 6.15 7.29 -11.84
C VAL A 140 4.90 6.75 -11.14
N LEU A 141 3.90 7.59 -10.88
CA LEU A 141 2.62 7.16 -10.31
C LEU A 141 1.89 6.17 -11.21
N VAL A 142 1.82 6.47 -12.51
CA VAL A 142 1.20 5.56 -13.49
C VAL A 142 1.97 4.25 -13.58
N LEU A 143 3.31 4.29 -13.63
CA LEU A 143 4.13 3.07 -13.62
C LEU A 143 3.94 2.24 -12.34
N ALA A 144 3.81 2.89 -11.19
CA ALA A 144 3.56 2.22 -9.91
C ALA A 144 2.17 1.57 -9.88
N LEU A 145 1.14 2.26 -10.38
CA LEU A 145 -0.21 1.74 -10.50
C LEU A 145 -0.28 0.55 -11.48
N ILE A 146 0.38 0.66 -12.63
CA ILE A 146 0.51 -0.44 -13.59
C ILE A 146 1.21 -1.63 -12.92
N ALA A 147 2.31 -1.42 -12.19
CA ALA A 147 3.00 -2.49 -11.49
C ALA A 147 2.12 -3.15 -10.40
N LEU A 148 1.31 -2.36 -9.67
CA LEU A 148 0.35 -2.86 -8.68
C LEU A 148 -0.77 -3.71 -9.29
N ALA A 149 -1.08 -3.53 -10.57
CA ALA A 149 -2.07 -4.33 -11.28
C ALA A 149 -1.44 -5.52 -12.02
N VAL A 150 -0.41 -5.29 -12.83
CA VAL A 150 0.19 -6.29 -13.71
C VAL A 150 0.88 -7.40 -12.92
N LEU A 151 1.58 -7.06 -11.83
CA LEU A 151 2.34 -8.05 -11.07
C LEU A 151 1.44 -9.14 -10.44
N PRO A 152 0.37 -8.82 -9.69
CA PRO A 152 -0.53 -9.84 -9.19
C PRO A 152 -1.30 -10.55 -10.31
N LEU A 153 -1.75 -9.83 -11.35
CA LEU A 153 -2.47 -10.45 -12.48
C LEU A 153 -1.60 -11.44 -13.26
N TYR A 154 -0.32 -11.15 -13.45
CA TYR A 154 0.62 -12.05 -14.10
C TYR A 154 0.76 -13.37 -13.35
N ILE A 155 0.88 -13.30 -12.02
CA ILE A 155 1.01 -14.49 -11.16
C ILE A 155 -0.29 -15.30 -11.16
N LEU A 156 -1.44 -14.62 -11.01
CA LEU A 156 -2.75 -15.25 -10.94
C LEU A 156 -3.14 -15.89 -12.28
N TRP A 157 -2.97 -15.17 -13.38
CA TRP A 157 -3.23 -15.70 -14.72
C TRP A 157 -2.32 -16.90 -15.02
N GLY A 158 -1.04 -16.77 -14.67
CA GLY A 158 -0.07 -17.82 -14.94
C GLY A 158 -0.30 -19.12 -14.19
N LYS A 159 -0.92 -19.07 -13.02
CA LYS A 159 -1.27 -20.25 -12.23
C LYS A 159 -2.76 -20.63 -12.29
N ASN A 160 -3.55 -19.94 -13.11
CA ASN A 160 -4.99 -20.11 -13.22
C ASN A 160 -5.70 -20.01 -11.85
N LEU A 161 -5.33 -18.98 -11.09
CA LEU A 161 -5.78 -18.72 -9.73
C LEU A 161 -6.66 -17.47 -9.66
N ARG A 162 -7.44 -17.35 -8.59
CA ARG A 162 -8.20 -16.13 -8.29
C ARG A 162 -7.55 -15.27 -7.22
N VAL A 163 -7.86 -13.97 -7.25
CA VAL A 163 -7.59 -13.05 -6.16
C VAL A 163 -8.17 -13.64 -4.87
N GLY A 164 -7.35 -13.77 -3.82
CA GLY A 164 -7.74 -14.38 -2.54
C GLY A 164 -7.09 -15.72 -2.23
N GLU A 165 -6.49 -16.38 -3.21
CA GLU A 165 -5.88 -17.70 -3.02
C GLU A 165 -4.40 -17.59 -2.61
N TRP A 166 -3.50 -17.41 -3.58
CA TRP A 166 -2.05 -17.46 -3.32
C TRP A 166 -1.39 -16.09 -3.25
N VAL A 167 -2.00 -15.07 -3.87
CA VAL A 167 -1.46 -13.71 -3.85
C VAL A 167 -2.11 -12.96 -2.71
N GLN A 168 -1.31 -12.69 -1.67
CA GLN A 168 -1.75 -11.97 -0.49
C GLN A 168 -1.34 -10.49 -0.55
N PRO A 169 -2.12 -9.57 0.05
CA PRO A 169 -1.86 -8.13 0.03
C PRO A 169 -0.47 -7.75 0.53
N ARG A 170 0.09 -8.51 1.50
CA ARG A 170 1.42 -8.27 2.06
C ARG A 170 2.54 -8.26 1.02
N TYR A 171 2.36 -9.00 -0.09
CA TYR A 171 3.32 -9.05 -1.18
C TYR A 171 3.35 -7.75 -2.01
N LEU A 172 2.26 -6.98 -1.98
CA LEU A 172 2.14 -5.70 -2.68
C LEU A 172 2.44 -4.50 -1.78
N LEU A 173 2.49 -4.66 -0.45
CA LEU A 173 2.69 -3.55 0.50
C LEU A 173 3.91 -2.66 0.18
N PRO A 174 5.11 -3.20 -0.12
CA PRO A 174 6.25 -2.34 -0.45
C PRO A 174 5.98 -1.47 -1.69
N LEU A 175 5.30 -2.01 -2.69
CA LEU A 175 4.95 -1.28 -3.91
C LEU A 175 3.84 -0.25 -3.67
N LEU A 176 2.84 -0.61 -2.85
CA LEU A 176 1.78 0.29 -2.42
C LEU A 176 2.34 1.49 -1.64
N LEU A 177 3.31 1.26 -0.74
CA LEU A 177 3.98 2.33 0.00
C LEU A 177 4.81 3.22 -0.92
N ILE A 178 5.45 2.67 -1.96
CA ILE A 178 6.13 3.50 -2.98
C ILE A 178 5.11 4.34 -3.74
N PHE A 179 3.97 3.78 -4.14
CA PHE A 179 2.90 4.52 -4.82
C PHE A 179 2.41 5.71 -3.98
N VAL A 180 2.09 5.48 -2.70
CA VAL A 180 1.66 6.54 -1.78
C VAL A 180 2.80 7.54 -1.52
N GLY A 181 4.03 7.08 -1.33
CA GLY A 181 5.20 7.93 -1.11
C GLY A 181 5.49 8.85 -2.30
N VAL A 182 5.37 8.33 -3.53
CA VAL A 182 5.49 9.14 -4.76
C VAL A 182 4.31 10.09 -4.90
N ALA A 183 3.10 9.70 -4.49
CA ALA A 183 1.95 10.61 -4.50
C ALA A 183 2.19 11.82 -3.60
N LEU A 184 2.87 11.63 -2.47
CA LEU A 184 3.25 12.69 -1.54
C LEU A 184 4.61 13.35 -1.88
N TYR A 185 5.28 12.93 -2.94
CA TYR A 185 6.52 13.56 -3.38
C TYR A 185 6.25 14.96 -3.94
N GLY A 186 7.11 15.93 -3.61
CA GLY A 186 7.06 17.30 -4.13
C GLY A 186 6.46 18.32 -3.15
N PHE A 187 5.95 17.91 -2.00
CA PHE A 187 5.69 18.83 -0.90
C PHE A 187 7.01 19.26 -0.24
N ALA A 188 7.02 20.45 0.36
CA ALA A 188 8.19 20.94 1.08
C ALA A 188 8.54 19.96 2.20
N LYS A 189 9.84 19.81 2.48
CA LYS A 189 10.32 18.90 3.54
C LYS A 189 9.72 19.22 4.91
N ASP A 190 9.28 20.46 5.08
CA ASP A 190 8.87 21.00 6.36
C ASP A 190 7.35 20.91 6.59
N HIS A 191 6.52 20.60 5.58
CA HIS A 191 5.08 20.38 5.76
C HIS A 191 4.44 19.62 4.59
N LEU A 192 3.38 18.84 4.85
CA LEU A 192 2.67 18.03 3.84
C LEU A 192 1.66 18.82 2.98
N GLY A 193 1.70 20.16 3.02
CA GLY A 193 0.74 21.02 2.32
C GLY A 193 -0.68 21.06 2.93
N ILE A 194 -1.08 20.07 3.75
CA ILE A 194 -2.37 20.07 4.46
C ILE A 194 -2.32 20.96 5.72
N SER A 195 -3.49 21.39 6.20
CA SER A 195 -3.60 22.15 7.45
C SER A 195 -3.23 21.31 8.68
N ARG A 196 -2.86 22.00 9.78
CA ARG A 196 -2.49 21.35 11.05
C ARG A 196 -3.57 20.42 11.58
N LEU A 197 -4.84 20.82 11.45
CA LEU A 197 -5.99 20.03 11.88
C LEU A 197 -6.19 18.80 11.00
N GLN A 198 -6.11 18.95 9.68
CA GLN A 198 -6.18 17.80 8.75
C GLN A 198 -5.06 16.79 9.03
N ALA A 199 -3.83 17.26 9.23
CA ALA A 199 -2.71 16.41 9.60
C ALA A 199 -2.97 15.69 10.93
N ALA A 200 -3.45 16.41 11.95
CA ALA A 200 -3.77 15.82 13.25
C ALA A 200 -4.84 14.72 13.14
N VAL A 201 -5.88 14.92 12.31
CA VAL A 201 -6.92 13.92 12.05
C VAL A 201 -6.33 12.68 11.36
N VAL A 202 -5.47 12.86 10.35
CA VAL A 202 -4.79 11.74 9.67
C VAL A 202 -3.92 10.95 10.65
N PHE A 203 -3.07 11.63 11.43
CA PHE A 203 -2.21 10.97 12.42
C PHE A 203 -3.02 10.26 13.51
N ALA A 204 -4.11 10.87 13.98
CA ALA A 204 -5.01 10.24 14.96
C ALA A 204 -5.68 8.98 14.38
N ALA A 205 -6.17 9.04 13.13
CA ALA A 205 -6.76 7.88 12.47
C ALA A 205 -5.77 6.70 12.34
N VAL A 206 -4.52 7.00 11.97
CA VAL A 206 -3.45 5.98 11.88
C VAL A 206 -3.09 5.43 13.27
N ALA A 207 -3.00 6.29 14.29
CA ALA A 207 -2.72 5.87 15.67
C ALA A 207 -3.81 4.95 16.24
N VAL A 208 -5.08 5.32 16.07
CA VAL A 208 -6.23 4.51 16.50
C VAL A 208 -6.25 3.18 15.76
N SER A 209 -6.05 3.20 14.44
CA SER A 209 -6.00 1.98 13.62
C SER A 209 -4.88 1.03 14.08
N ASN A 210 -3.69 1.57 14.36
CA ASN A 210 -2.57 0.80 14.89
C ASN A 210 -2.89 0.18 16.26
N SER A 211 -3.45 0.96 17.19
CA SER A 211 -3.79 0.48 18.53
C SER A 211 -4.84 -0.64 18.50
N LEU A 212 -5.87 -0.50 17.67
CA LEU A 212 -6.91 -1.52 17.50
C LEU A 212 -6.39 -2.78 16.80
N ALA A 213 -5.54 -2.62 15.78
CA ALA A 213 -4.89 -3.75 15.11
C ALA A 213 -3.96 -4.50 16.06
N LEU A 214 -3.17 -3.78 16.87
CA LEU A 214 -2.28 -4.34 17.88
C LEU A 214 -3.08 -5.10 18.95
N HIS A 215 -4.17 -4.51 19.46
CA HIS A 215 -5.06 -5.15 20.43
C HIS A 215 -5.56 -6.50 19.91
N ASN A 216 -6.15 -6.50 18.72
CA ASN A 216 -6.77 -7.71 18.19
C ASN A 216 -5.74 -8.77 17.80
N ASN A 217 -4.56 -8.33 17.35
CA ASN A 217 -3.43 -9.22 17.11
C ASN A 217 -2.93 -9.88 18.41
N MET A 218 -2.84 -9.14 19.51
CA MET A 218 -2.49 -9.72 20.81
C MET A 218 -3.56 -10.69 21.29
N ARG A 219 -4.84 -10.29 21.21
CA ARG A 219 -5.99 -11.13 21.59
C ARG A 219 -5.94 -12.51 20.92
N ARG A 220 -5.65 -12.56 19.62
CA ARG A 220 -5.50 -13.80 18.84
C ARG A 220 -4.56 -14.83 19.50
N TYR A 221 -3.46 -14.37 20.08
CA TYR A 221 -2.42 -15.22 20.68
C TYR A 221 -2.58 -15.43 22.18
N ILE A 222 -3.36 -14.60 22.87
CA ILE A 222 -3.49 -14.63 24.33
C ILE A 222 -4.70 -15.43 24.78
N SER A 223 -5.86 -15.16 24.19
CA SER A 223 -7.16 -15.74 24.59
C SER A 223 -7.91 -16.39 23.40
N GLY A 224 -7.29 -16.41 22.22
CA GLY A 224 -8.00 -16.71 20.98
C GLY A 224 -9.05 -15.66 20.60
N LEU A 225 -9.81 -15.94 19.54
CA LEU A 225 -10.82 -15.02 18.99
C LEU A 225 -12.25 -15.27 19.50
N GLY A 226 -12.44 -16.27 20.37
CA GLY A 226 -13.76 -16.69 20.88
C GLY A 226 -14.44 -15.65 21.79
N ASP A 227 -13.69 -14.95 22.64
CA ASP A 227 -14.26 -14.05 23.65
C ASP A 227 -14.07 -12.57 23.29
N ALA A 228 -15.15 -11.84 23.01
CA ALA A 228 -15.13 -10.45 22.50
C ALA A 228 -14.74 -9.36 23.53
N GLY A 229 -14.07 -9.73 24.63
CA GLY A 229 -13.70 -8.80 25.70
C GLY A 229 -12.59 -7.83 25.29
N PHE A 230 -12.68 -6.58 25.77
CA PHE A 230 -11.64 -5.56 25.55
C PHE A 230 -10.44 -5.74 26.48
N ASN A 231 -10.64 -6.29 27.68
CA ASN A 231 -9.56 -6.49 28.65
C ASN A 231 -8.71 -7.70 28.27
N LEU A 232 -7.45 -7.48 27.85
CA LEU A 232 -6.54 -8.57 27.48
C LEU A 232 -6.05 -9.40 28.68
N ASN A 233 -6.35 -8.97 29.92
CA ASN A 233 -5.98 -9.70 31.13
C ASN A 233 -7.03 -10.76 31.54
N THR A 234 -8.14 -10.88 30.81
CA THR A 234 -9.17 -11.90 31.05
C THR A 234 -8.98 -13.10 30.12
N ASN A 235 -9.28 -14.32 30.60
CA ASN A 235 -9.23 -15.55 29.82
C ASN A 235 -7.87 -15.76 29.12
N ILE A 236 -6.78 -15.53 29.84
CA ILE A 236 -5.41 -15.74 29.35
C ILE A 236 -5.17 -17.25 29.20
N GLU A 237 -5.07 -17.72 27.96
CA GLU A 237 -4.63 -19.07 27.62
C GLU A 237 -3.11 -19.15 27.50
N TRP A 238 -2.50 -18.09 26.96
CA TRP A 238 -1.04 -18.01 26.82
C TRP A 238 -0.51 -16.61 27.13
N TRP A 239 0.43 -16.54 28.06
CA TRP A 239 1.23 -15.35 28.34
C TRP A 239 2.57 -15.73 28.94
N TRP A 240 3.52 -14.81 28.89
CA TRP A 240 4.88 -15.03 29.35
C TRP A 240 4.89 -14.93 30.88
N ASN A 241 5.74 -15.70 31.56
CA ASN A 241 5.91 -15.59 33.01
C ASN A 241 6.79 -14.37 33.36
N MET A 242 6.22 -13.17 33.22
CA MET A 242 6.90 -11.89 33.48
C MET A 242 5.96 -10.92 34.20
N PRO A 243 6.49 -9.94 34.96
CA PRO A 243 5.68 -9.02 35.77
C PRO A 243 5.00 -7.90 34.95
N ILE A 244 4.79 -8.10 33.64
CA ILE A 244 4.13 -7.15 32.74
C ILE A 244 2.89 -7.81 32.18
N SER A 245 1.73 -7.18 32.38
CA SER A 245 0.45 -7.72 31.92
C SER A 245 0.23 -7.45 30.42
N PRO A 246 -0.57 -8.30 29.73
CA PRO A 246 -1.01 -8.05 28.35
C PRO A 246 -1.51 -6.63 28.10
N MET A 247 -2.34 -6.13 29.02
CA MET A 247 -2.93 -4.81 28.89
C MET A 247 -1.87 -3.70 28.92
N LEU A 248 -0.85 -3.84 29.79
CA LEU A 248 0.25 -2.87 29.84
C LEU A 248 1.10 -2.89 28.58
N VAL A 249 1.37 -4.07 28.01
CA VAL A 249 2.11 -4.17 26.73
C VAL A 249 1.34 -3.49 25.60
N TRP A 250 0.03 -3.75 25.51
CA TRP A 250 -0.82 -3.10 24.50
C TRP A 250 -0.86 -1.58 24.68
N MET A 251 -1.07 -1.09 25.90
CA MET A 251 -1.09 0.34 26.20
C MET A 251 0.25 1.00 25.89
N GLY A 252 1.36 0.37 26.30
CA GLY A 252 2.72 0.86 26.07
C GLY A 252 3.05 0.93 24.58
N GLY A 253 2.76 -0.11 23.81
CA GLY A 253 2.96 -0.13 22.36
C GLY A 253 2.11 0.92 21.63
N SER A 254 0.83 1.03 22.00
CA SER A 254 -0.09 2.02 21.43
C SER A 254 0.36 3.45 21.74
N ALA A 255 0.76 3.71 22.99
CA ALA A 255 1.24 5.02 23.43
C ALA A 255 2.56 5.39 22.75
N ALA A 256 3.52 4.45 22.63
CA ALA A 256 4.78 4.69 21.95
C ALA A 256 4.57 5.09 20.48
N PHE A 257 3.69 4.37 19.77
CA PHE A 257 3.37 4.68 18.38
C PHE A 257 2.63 6.02 18.24
N ALA A 258 1.65 6.30 19.11
CA ALA A 258 0.95 7.59 19.12
C ALA A 258 1.89 8.76 19.40
N LEU A 259 2.80 8.63 20.37
CA LEU A 259 3.80 9.65 20.70
C LEU A 259 4.78 9.89 19.55
N MET A 260 5.20 8.83 18.84
CA MET A 260 6.00 8.98 17.63
C MET A 260 5.28 9.82 16.56
N LEU A 261 3.98 9.55 16.32
CA LEU A 261 3.18 10.32 15.36
C LEU A 261 2.94 11.76 15.83
N VAL A 262 2.73 11.99 17.12
CA VAL A 262 2.65 13.34 17.69
C VAL A 262 3.96 14.10 17.52
N GLY A 263 5.10 13.45 17.76
CA GLY A 263 6.43 14.02 17.53
C GLY A 263 6.63 14.41 16.07
N LEU A 264 6.25 13.53 15.14
CA LEU A 264 6.29 13.80 13.71
C LEU A 264 5.37 14.97 13.32
N TRP A 265 4.15 15.02 13.86
CA TRP A 265 3.21 16.11 13.63
C TRP A 265 3.75 17.45 14.14
N LEU A 266 4.33 17.48 15.35
CA LEU A 266 4.95 18.69 15.90
C LEU A 266 6.14 19.17 15.06
N TRP A 267 6.93 18.22 14.54
CA TRP A 267 8.08 18.51 13.69
C TRP A 267 7.67 19.08 12.33
N LEU A 268 6.64 18.52 11.69
CA LEU A 268 6.11 19.00 10.41
C LEU A 268 5.19 20.24 10.53
N TYR A 269 4.76 20.59 11.74
CA TYR A 269 3.81 21.69 11.98
C TYR A 269 4.17 22.52 13.22
N PRO A 270 5.33 23.21 13.21
CA PRO A 270 5.72 24.10 14.30
C PRO A 270 4.69 25.22 14.53
N LYS A 271 4.55 25.68 15.77
CA LYS A 271 3.63 26.76 16.12
C LYS A 271 4.18 28.09 15.58
N GLY A 272 3.52 28.68 14.57
CA GLY A 272 3.85 30.05 14.11
C GLY A 272 3.64 30.29 12.61
N GLU A 273 3.66 29.24 11.79
CA GLU A 273 3.51 29.38 10.35
C GLU A 273 2.05 29.17 9.94
N ARG A 274 1.40 30.25 9.53
CA ARG A 274 0.19 30.14 8.70
C ARG A 274 0.64 29.67 7.32
N PRO A 275 -0.02 28.69 6.68
CA PRO A 275 0.24 28.36 5.29
C PRO A 275 0.02 29.63 4.46
N GLY A 276 1.12 30.30 4.10
CA GLY A 276 1.06 31.47 3.24
C GLY A 276 0.54 31.02 1.89
N LEU A 277 -0.68 31.44 1.56
CA LEU A 277 -1.01 31.77 0.18
C LEU A 277 0.19 32.56 -0.34
N ARG A 278 0.99 31.98 -1.25
CA ARG A 278 1.92 32.78 -2.03
C ARG A 278 1.05 33.76 -2.80
N THR A 279 0.83 34.94 -2.23
CA THR A 279 0.50 36.13 -3.00
C THR A 279 1.61 36.24 -4.02
N SER A 280 1.28 35.92 -5.26
CA SER A 280 2.05 36.32 -6.43
C SER A 280 2.07 37.85 -6.45
N GLN A 281 2.94 38.46 -5.65
CA GLN A 281 3.51 39.76 -5.98
C GLN A 281 4.66 39.48 -6.93
N GLU A 282 4.28 39.35 -8.20
CA GLU A 282 5.17 39.64 -9.30
C GLU A 282 5.44 41.16 -9.29
N PRO A 283 6.71 41.62 -9.37
CA PRO A 283 7.00 43.04 -9.52
C PRO A 283 6.69 43.44 -10.96
N ALA A 284 5.49 43.97 -11.20
CA ALA A 284 5.12 44.54 -12.48
C ALA A 284 5.64 45.99 -12.59
N ALA A 285 6.65 46.17 -13.45
CA ALA A 285 7.03 47.40 -14.18
C ALA A 285 7.52 48.60 -13.33
N SER A 286 8.51 49.39 -13.75
CA SER A 286 8.77 49.86 -15.11
C SER A 286 10.26 50.11 -15.39
N LEU A 287 10.70 49.61 -16.55
CA LEU A 287 11.82 50.13 -17.31
C LEU A 287 11.60 51.64 -17.54
N GLY A 288 12.50 52.47 -17.01
CA GLY A 288 12.56 53.90 -17.30
C GLY A 288 14.00 54.36 -17.20
N GLY A 289 14.59 54.76 -18.34
CA GLY A 289 15.90 55.41 -18.36
C GLY A 289 16.81 55.06 -19.52
N ALA A 290 16.32 55.16 -20.77
CA ALA A 290 17.18 55.46 -21.92
C ALA A 290 16.89 56.91 -22.31
N GLY A 291 17.90 57.79 -22.22
CA GLY A 291 17.77 59.18 -22.62
C GLY A 291 18.95 60.06 -22.23
N ILE A 292 19.91 60.14 -23.18
CA ILE A 292 20.99 61.13 -23.38
C ILE A 292 22.16 61.10 -22.41
#